data_AF-A0AAD8AF47-F1
#
_entry.id   AF-A0AAD8AF47-F1
#
_cell.length_a   1.000
_cell.length_b   1.000
_cell.length_c   1.000
_cell.angle_alpha   90.00
_cell.angle_beta   90.00
_cell.angle_gamma   90.00
#
_symmetry.space_group_name_H-M   'P 1'
#
loop_
_entity.id
_entity.type
_entity.pdbx_description
1 polymer ?
#
loop_
_entity_poly.entity_id
_entity_poly.type
_entity_poly.pdbx_seq_one_letter_code
_entity_poly.pdbx_strand_id
1 'polypeptide(L)'
;MDGMMQYPPGDSRMIDKIVHQLKSQGIFDQFRKECLADVDTKPAYQNLHQRVEGSVTGFLASQEWRPDLNKNQLRDSLRKHIH
;
A
#
# COMPACT_ATOMS: atom_id res chain seq x y z
N MET A 1 33.26 28.13 3.11
CA MET A 1 32.13 28.84 3.77
C MET A 1 30.86 28.13 3.36
N ASP A 2 30.54 27.03 4.03
CA ASP A 2 29.26 26.34 3.83
C ASP A 2 28.17 27.18 4.50
N GLY A 3 27.50 28.00 3.70
CA GLY A 3 26.35 28.77 4.14
C GLY A 3 25.29 27.80 4.65
N MET A 4 25.01 27.83 5.96
CA MET A 4 23.88 27.12 6.55
C MET A 4 22.62 27.50 5.77
N MET A 5 22.11 26.55 4.98
CA MET A 5 20.87 26.69 4.23
C MET A 5 19.73 26.75 5.26
N GLN A 6 19.46 27.94 5.81
CA GLN A 6 18.34 28.17 6.71
C GLN A 6 17.06 28.01 5.90
N TYR A 7 16.37 26.90 6.13
CA TYR A 7 15.03 26.71 5.64
C TYR A 7 14.08 27.55 6.50
N PRO A 8 13.22 28.39 5.90
CA PRO A 8 12.16 29.04 6.65
C PRO A 8 11.24 27.99 7.31
N PRO A 9 10.57 28.31 8.44
CA PRO A 9 9.61 27.42 9.04
C PRO A 9 8.55 26.96 8.02
N GLY A 10 8.39 25.65 7.85
CA GLY A 10 7.45 25.07 6.89
C GLY A 10 7.94 25.02 5.43
N ASP A 11 9.24 25.20 5.16
CA ASP A 11 9.79 25.07 3.80
C ASP A 11 9.53 23.68 3.21
N SER A 12 8.82 23.64 2.08
CA SER A 12 8.46 22.39 1.39
C SER A 12 9.68 21.54 1.02
N ARG A 13 10.83 22.15 0.67
CA ARG A 13 12.05 21.42 0.28
C ARG A 13 12.68 20.72 1.48
N MET A 14 12.57 21.31 2.66
CA MET A 14 13.02 20.68 3.90
C MET A 14 12.11 19.51 4.27
N ILE A 15 10.79 19.71 4.18
CA ILE A 15 9.80 18.67 4.41
C ILE A 15 10.03 17.49 3.45
N ASP A 16 10.22 17.77 2.17
CA ASP A 16 10.50 16.74 1.15
C ASP A 16 11.79 15.96 1.45
N LYS A 17 12.86 16.65 1.86
CA LYS A 17 14.12 16.00 2.28
C LYS A 17 13.91 15.08 3.48
N ILE A 18 13.18 15.54 4.50
CA ILE A 18 12.87 14.73 5.69
C ILE A 18 12.04 13.51 5.30
N VAL A 19 10.95 13.71 4.56
CA VAL A 19 10.09 12.61 4.10
C VAL A 19 10.87 11.61 3.25
N HIS A 20 11.75 12.09 2.37
CA HIS A 20 12.61 11.23 1.55
C HIS A 20 13.57 10.39 2.42
N GLN A 21 14.22 11.01 3.41
CA GLN A 21 15.10 10.31 4.34
C GLN A 21 14.32 9.24 5.13
N LEU A 22 13.15 9.58 5.68
CA LEU A 22 12.31 8.63 6.42
C LEU A 22 11.82 7.46 5.54
N LYS A 23 11.48 7.73 4.27
CA LYS A 23 11.16 6.69 3.28
C LYS A 23 12.35 5.78 3.00
N SER A 24 13.53 6.35 2.77
CA SER A 24 14.75 5.55 2.47
C SER A 24 15.19 4.66 3.64
N GLN A 25 14.88 5.07 4.88
CA GLN A 25 15.16 4.31 6.09
C GLN A 25 14.07 3.26 6.40
N GLY A 26 13.00 3.20 5.60
CA GLY A 26 11.89 2.27 5.82
C GLY A 26 11.01 2.60 7.03
N ILE A 27 11.16 3.78 7.65
CA ILE A 27 10.43 4.14 8.88
C ILE A 27 8.92 4.16 8.64
N PHE A 28 8.48 4.63 7.46
CA PHE A 28 7.06 4.60 7.11
C PHE A 28 6.53 3.18 6.94
N ASP A 29 7.36 2.24 6.47
CA ASP A 29 6.97 0.83 6.33
C ASP A 29 6.90 0.15 7.69
N GLN A 30 7.83 0.47 8.60
CA GLN A 30 7.78 0.03 9.99
C GLN A 30 6.50 0.53 10.67
N PHE A 31 6.16 1.81 10.54
CA PHE A 31 4.92 2.37 11.10
C PHE A 31 3.68 1.68 10.54
N ARG A 32 3.60 1.48 9.21
CA ARG A 32 2.48 0.74 8.59
C ARG A 32 2.35 -0.66 9.17
N LYS A 33 3.46 -1.37 9.35
CA LYS A 33 3.48 -2.73 9.88
C LYS A 33 3.02 -2.76 11.35
N GLU A 34 3.54 -1.86 12.17
CA GLU A 34 3.15 -1.74 13.59
C GLU A 34 1.66 -1.42 13.74
N CYS A 35 1.13 -0.48 12.95
CA CYS A 35 -0.30 -0.17 12.95
C CYS A 35 -1.18 -1.36 12.57
N LEU A 36 -0.71 -2.21 11.65
CA LEU A 36 -1.47 -3.37 11.18
C LEU A 36 -1.32 -4.58 12.11
N ALA A 37 -0.23 -4.70 12.88
CA ALA A 37 0.06 -5.87 13.72
C ALA A 37 -1.07 -6.18 14.72
N ASP A 38 -1.63 -5.16 15.36
CA ASP A 38 -2.73 -5.33 16.32
C ASP A 38 -4.07 -5.68 15.64
N VAL A 39 -4.25 -5.29 14.38
CA VAL A 39 -5.46 -5.60 13.60
C VAL A 39 -5.37 -7.01 13.03
N ASP A 40 -4.18 -7.41 12.57
CA ASP A 40 -3.93 -8.68 11.89
C ASP A 40 -4.06 -9.91 12.81
N THR A 41 -3.93 -9.70 14.12
CA THR A 41 -4.18 -10.76 15.12
C THR A 41 -5.66 -10.97 15.45
N LYS A 42 -6.56 -10.07 15.01
CA LYS A 42 -7.99 -10.16 15.32
C LYS A 42 -8.67 -11.21 14.44
N PRO A 43 -9.39 -12.20 15.01
CA PRO A 43 -10.03 -13.26 14.23
C PRO A 43 -10.98 -12.75 13.13
N ALA A 44 -11.71 -11.66 13.39
CA ALA A 44 -12.60 -11.06 12.40
C ALA A 44 -11.85 -10.51 11.18
N TYR A 45 -10.68 -9.89 11.38
CA TYR A 45 -9.85 -9.40 10.29
C TYR A 45 -9.20 -10.56 9.53
N GLN A 46 -8.70 -11.57 10.22
CA GLN A 46 -8.13 -12.76 9.59
C GLN A 46 -9.16 -13.49 8.72
N ASN A 47 -10.38 -13.68 9.22
CA ASN A 47 -11.47 -14.28 8.44
C ASN A 47 -11.82 -13.44 7.21
N LEU A 48 -11.89 -12.12 7.35
CA LEU A 48 -12.13 -11.22 6.23
C LEU A 48 -11.00 -11.32 5.19
N HIS A 49 -9.74 -11.28 5.64
CA HIS A 49 -8.56 -11.39 4.80
C HIS A 49 -8.55 -12.71 4.04
N GLN A 50 -8.75 -13.85 4.73
CA GLN A 50 -8.85 -15.17 4.09
C GLN A 50 -9.98 -15.25 3.07
N ARG A 51 -11.16 -14.69 3.37
CA ARG A 51 -12.29 -14.66 2.44
C ARG A 51 -11.96 -13.85 1.19
N VAL A 52 -11.38 -12.65 1.37
CA VAL A 52 -10.99 -11.76 0.26
C VAL A 52 -9.91 -12.40 -0.59
N GLU A 53 -8.83 -12.92 0.03
CA GLU A 53 -7.76 -13.63 -0.68
C GLU A 53 -8.28 -14.84 -1.45
N GLY A 54 -9.19 -15.62 -0.85
CA GLY A 54 -9.85 -16.74 -1.50
C GLY A 54 -10.68 -16.31 -2.72
N SER A 55 -11.47 -15.24 -2.58
CA SER A 55 -12.25 -14.67 -3.68
C SER A 55 -11.38 -14.13 -4.81
N VAL A 56 -10.28 -13.42 -4.48
CA VAL A 56 -9.32 -12.91 -5.46
C VAL A 56 -8.62 -14.06 -6.19
N THR A 57 -8.12 -15.03 -5.44
CA THR A 57 -7.43 -16.21 -6.00
C THR A 57 -8.35 -17.00 -6.91
N GLY A 58 -9.57 -17.30 -6.45
CA GLY A 58 -10.57 -18.01 -7.25
C GLY A 58 -10.97 -17.25 -8.51
N PHE A 59 -11.18 -15.93 -8.39
CA PHE A 59 -11.46 -15.08 -9.55
C PHE A 59 -10.30 -15.13 -10.54
N LEU A 60 -9.08 -14.83 -10.12
CA LEU A 60 -7.92 -14.77 -11.02
C LEU A 60 -7.57 -16.13 -11.64
N ALA A 61 -7.81 -17.25 -10.95
CA ALA A 61 -7.62 -18.58 -11.51
C ALA A 61 -8.53 -18.87 -12.73
N SER A 62 -9.68 -18.19 -12.82
CA SER A 62 -10.58 -18.28 -13.98
C SER A 62 -10.18 -17.37 -15.15
N GLN A 63 -9.15 -16.53 -14.97
CA GLN A 63 -8.75 -15.53 -15.95
C GLN A 63 -7.53 -16.02 -16.71
N GLU A 64 -7.63 -16.04 -18.04
CA GLU A 64 -6.48 -16.30 -18.90
C GLU A 64 -5.71 -14.99 -19.11
N TRP A 65 -4.41 -15.01 -18.77
CA TRP A 65 -3.55 -13.86 -19.02
C TRP A 65 -3.35 -13.67 -20.53
N ARG A 66 -3.48 -12.43 -21.00
CA ARG A 66 -3.19 -12.04 -22.38
C ARG A 66 -2.45 -10.70 -22.40
N PRO A 67 -1.54 -10.46 -23.36
CA PRO A 67 -0.75 -9.23 -23.42
C PRO A 67 -1.60 -7.98 -23.68
N ASP A 68 -2.76 -8.14 -24.31
CA ASP A 68 -3.76 -7.10 -24.61
C ASP A 68 -4.86 -7.00 -23.53
N LEU A 69 -4.76 -7.78 -22.44
CA LEU A 69 -5.75 -7.79 -21.38
C LEU A 69 -5.86 -6.42 -20.71
N ASN A 70 -7.07 -5.86 -20.70
CA ASN A 70 -7.35 -4.60 -20.02
C ASN A 70 -7.37 -4.80 -18.50
N LYS A 71 -6.23 -4.50 -17.87
CA LYS A 71 -6.04 -4.62 -16.41
C LYS A 71 -7.03 -3.77 -15.60
N ASN A 72 -7.47 -2.62 -16.12
CA ASN A 72 -8.42 -1.77 -15.40
C ASN A 72 -9.80 -2.42 -15.35
N GLN A 73 -10.29 -2.93 -16.48
CA GLN A 73 -11.56 -3.66 -16.53
C GLN A 73 -11.52 -4.93 -15.67
N LEU A 74 -10.40 -5.66 -15.70
CA LEU A 74 -10.21 -6.84 -14.86
C LEU A 74 -10.31 -6.49 -13.36
N ARG A 75 -9.66 -5.41 -12.93
CA ARG A 75 -9.71 -4.92 -11.56
C ARG A 75 -11.11 -4.47 -11.15
N ASP A 76 -11.84 -3.81 -12.04
CA ASP A 76 -13.21 -3.38 -11.75
C ASP A 76 -14.18 -4.57 -11.67
N SER A 77 -14.01 -5.58 -12.52
CA SER A 77 -14.73 -6.85 -12.41
C SER A 77 -14.41 -7.58 -11.10
N LEU A 78 -13.14 -7.64 -10.70
CA LEU A 78 -12.72 -8.23 -9.43
C LEU A 78 -13.34 -7.48 -8.23
N ARG A 79 -13.32 -6.14 -8.23
CA ARG A 79 -13.94 -5.32 -7.18
C ARG A 79 -15.44 -5.58 -7.05
N LYS A 80 -16.14 -5.79 -8.17
CA LYS A 80 -17.57 -6.15 -8.17
C LYS A 80 -17.82 -7.58 -7.68
N HIS A 81 -16.85 -8.47 -7.81
CA HIS A 81 -16.95 -9.87 -7.41
C HIS A 81 -16.74 -10.06 -5.89
N ILE A 82 -16.00 -9.17 -5.24
CA ILE A 82 -15.79 -9.18 -3.80
C ILE A 82 -16.97 -8.45 -3.12
N HIS A 83 -17.79 -9.19 -2.34
CA HIS A 83 -18.92 -8.67 -1.55
C HIS A 83 -18.54 -8.38 -0.08
#